data_AF-A0A839I9T1-F1
#
_entry.id   AF-A0A839I9T1-F1
#
_cell.length_a   1.000
_cell.length_b   1.000
_cell.length_c   1.000
_cell.angle_alpha   90.00
_cell.angle_beta   90.00
_cell.angle_gamma   90.00
#
_symmetry.space_group_name_H-M   'P 1'
#
loop_
_entity.id
_entity.type
_entity.pdbx_description
1 polymer ?
#
loop_
_entity_poly.entity_id
_entity_poly.type
_entity_poly.pdbx_seq_one_letter_code
_entity_poly.pdbx_strand_id
1 'polypeptide(L)'
;MAIKTSTNEKQIIVIDKNGNLKLMTSGEAVLPGDVVLEKDSGEVSVNRDDLPKDNNNEIKDILDAIVDGKDPSLVSESPAAGEESGSSLTASTEIERVGKSTIAKTDFDTASLEALGLSKTQSLTLLDQYKFYKETGSFENPINTGNIINQKVGFVVDSNLADNTISENAAIGDVVNLTGLATDPDGDAVSYSLSPADIAAGLFAIDATTGVVTVIGNLDHDTAPSHSIDIIATSTDGSTSTGAFNIT
;
A
#
# COMPACT_ATOMS: atom_id res chain seq x y z
N MET A 1 -13.15 56.43 59.44
CA MET A 1 -13.98 56.85 58.30
C MET A 1 -15.01 55.75 58.09
N ALA A 2 -16.29 56.08 58.22
CA ALA A 2 -17.39 55.12 58.34
C ALA A 2 -17.57 54.29 57.06
N ILE A 3 -17.61 52.96 57.19
CA ILE A 3 -18.04 52.08 56.11
C ILE A 3 -19.56 52.07 56.15
N LYS A 4 -20.19 52.80 55.24
CA LYS A 4 -21.63 52.68 54.97
C LYS A 4 -21.85 51.30 54.33
N THR A 5 -22.27 50.32 55.13
CA THR A 5 -22.91 49.12 54.60
C THR A 5 -24.31 49.50 54.13
N SER A 6 -24.44 49.81 52.84
CA SER A 6 -25.75 49.98 52.20
C SER A 6 -26.33 48.59 51.93
N THR A 7 -27.52 48.39 52.48
CA THR A 7 -28.31 47.17 52.45
C THR A 7 -28.72 46.80 51.02
N ASN A 8 -28.32 45.59 50.62
CA ASN A 8 -28.99 44.64 49.74
C ASN A 8 -29.83 45.17 48.57
N GLU A 9 -29.17 45.47 47.47
CA GLU A 9 -29.61 44.88 46.21
C GLU A 9 -28.66 43.72 45.95
N LYS A 10 -29.17 42.51 45.66
CA LYS A 10 -28.31 41.35 45.36
C LYS A 10 -27.36 41.79 44.25
N GLN A 11 -26.07 41.89 44.52
CA GLN A 11 -25.10 42.22 43.48
C GLN A 11 -24.60 40.91 42.88
N ILE A 12 -24.68 40.79 41.56
CA ILE A 12 -24.19 39.64 40.81
C ILE A 12 -22.81 39.96 40.24
N ILE A 13 -21.92 38.97 40.24
CA ILE A 13 -20.62 39.08 39.59
C ILE A 13 -20.80 38.62 38.15
N VAL A 14 -20.33 39.43 37.21
CA VAL A 14 -20.41 39.16 35.78
C VAL A 14 -19.01 39.22 35.19
N ILE A 15 -18.68 38.27 34.31
CA ILE A 15 -17.47 38.31 33.49
C ILE A 15 -17.89 38.84 32.12
N ASP A 16 -17.32 39.97 31.69
CA ASP A 16 -17.58 40.54 30.37
C ASP A 16 -16.90 39.72 29.26
N LYS A 17 -17.27 39.99 27.99
CA LYS A 17 -16.68 39.33 26.81
C LYS A 17 -15.15 39.46 26.66
N ASN A 18 -14.53 40.39 27.37
CA ASN A 18 -13.08 40.61 27.38
C ASN A 18 -12.42 39.90 28.57
N GLY A 19 -13.18 39.18 29.39
CA GLY A 19 -12.72 38.47 30.58
C GLY A 19 -12.61 39.32 31.84
N ASN A 20 -13.09 40.56 31.84
CA ASN A 20 -13.03 41.41 33.03
C ASN A 20 -14.20 41.16 33.97
N LEU A 21 -13.92 41.22 35.27
CA LEU A 21 -14.94 41.10 36.31
C LEU A 21 -15.64 42.44 36.52
N LYS A 22 -16.97 42.45 36.39
CA LYS A 22 -17.86 43.58 36.71
C LYS A 22 -18.88 43.15 37.77
N LEU A 23 -19.25 44.10 38.62
CA LEU A 23 -20.33 43.93 39.59
C LEU A 23 -21.58 44.63 39.05
N MET A 24 -22.70 43.91 39.00
CA MET A 24 -23.98 44.42 38.51
C MET A 24 -25.08 44.27 39.55
N THR A 25 -26.10 45.12 39.46
CA THR A 25 -27.27 45.05 40.33
C THR A 25 -28.21 43.94 39.85
N SER A 26 -28.76 43.12 40.76
CA SER A 26 -29.74 42.07 40.42
C SER A 26 -30.99 42.70 39.78
N GLY A 27 -31.27 42.27 38.54
CA GLY A 27 -32.35 42.81 37.71
C GLY A 27 -31.88 43.73 36.58
N GLU A 28 -30.60 44.13 36.56
CA GLU A 28 -30.00 44.80 35.41
C GLU A 28 -29.83 43.80 34.25
N ALA A 29 -30.18 44.22 33.03
CA ALA A 29 -30.07 43.37 31.86
C ALA A 29 -28.60 43.05 31.57
N VAL A 30 -28.26 41.77 31.53
CA VAL A 30 -26.93 41.29 31.14
C VAL A 30 -26.75 41.42 29.65
N LEU A 31 -25.57 41.87 29.21
CA LEU A 31 -25.30 42.10 27.80
C LEU A 31 -24.89 40.79 27.11
N PRO A 32 -25.02 40.73 25.78
CA PRO A 32 -24.58 39.58 25.03
C PRO A 32 -23.11 39.20 25.26
N GLY A 33 -22.87 37.94 25.63
CA GLY A 33 -21.53 37.40 25.91
C GLY A 33 -21.04 37.59 27.35
N ASP A 34 -21.87 38.11 28.24
CA ASP A 34 -21.60 38.19 29.67
C ASP A 34 -21.87 36.83 30.37
N VAL A 35 -20.95 36.40 31.24
CA VAL A 35 -21.12 35.19 32.06
C VAL A 35 -21.47 35.59 33.49
N VAL A 36 -22.62 35.11 33.98
CA VAL A 36 -23.13 35.46 35.32
C VAL A 36 -22.72 34.39 36.33
N LEU A 37 -22.18 34.84 37.46
CA LEU A 37 -21.79 34.01 38.59
C LEU A 37 -22.76 34.25 39.74
N GLU A 38 -23.68 33.31 39.98
CA GLU A 38 -24.62 33.39 41.09
C GLU A 38 -24.03 32.81 42.37
N LYS A 39 -23.91 33.65 43.40
CA LYS A 39 -23.21 33.33 44.65
C LYS A 39 -23.94 32.30 45.53
N ASP A 40 -25.25 32.14 45.34
CA ASP A 40 -26.10 31.35 46.24
C ASP A 40 -26.25 29.87 45.79
N SER A 41 -26.07 29.55 44.51
CA SER A 41 -26.21 28.19 43.96
C SER A 41 -24.90 27.54 43.54
N GLY A 42 -23.83 28.33 43.35
CA GLY A 42 -22.57 27.85 42.78
C GLY A 42 -22.67 27.49 41.29
N GLU A 43 -23.81 27.76 40.67
CA GLU A 43 -24.04 27.52 39.24
C GLU A 43 -23.60 28.73 38.41
N VAL A 44 -22.98 28.43 37.28
CA VAL A 44 -22.63 29.42 36.26
C VAL A 44 -23.77 29.45 35.25
N SER A 45 -24.40 30.61 35.09
CA SER A 45 -25.46 30.79 34.09
C SER A 45 -24.98 31.72 32.98
N VAL A 46 -25.32 31.34 31.75
CA VAL A 46 -25.13 32.17 30.56
C VAL A 46 -26.49 32.57 30.04
N ASN A 47 -26.63 33.81 29.57
CA ASN A 47 -27.87 34.26 28.97
C ASN A 47 -28.15 33.44 27.71
N ARG A 48 -29.21 32.63 27.73
CA ARG A 48 -29.54 31.72 26.60
C ARG A 48 -30.13 32.45 25.40
N ASP A 49 -30.47 33.73 25.52
CA ASP A 49 -30.87 34.55 24.37
C ASP A 49 -29.71 34.87 23.42
N ASP A 50 -28.45 34.68 23.85
CA ASP A 50 -27.26 34.80 22.99
C ASP A 50 -26.91 33.53 22.22
N LEU A 51 -27.57 32.42 22.56
CA LEU A 51 -27.44 31.22 21.75
C LEU A 51 -28.18 31.48 20.44
N PRO A 52 -27.62 31.07 19.29
CA PRO A 52 -28.36 31.08 18.03
C PRO A 52 -29.71 30.43 18.27
N LYS A 53 -30.81 31.16 18.03
CA LYS A 53 -32.15 30.58 18.10
C LYS A 53 -32.26 29.60 16.94
N ASP A 54 -32.04 28.33 17.24
CA ASP A 54 -32.40 27.23 16.36
C ASP A 54 -33.93 27.20 16.26
N ASN A 55 -34.46 27.99 15.35
CA ASN A 55 -35.89 28.24 15.16
C ASN A 55 -36.57 27.07 14.43
N ASN A 56 -35.82 26.06 14.01
CA ASN A 56 -36.29 24.93 13.23
C ASN A 56 -35.62 23.59 13.56
N ASN A 57 -34.93 23.47 14.69
CA ASN A 57 -34.21 22.27 15.14
C ASN A 57 -33.13 21.77 14.16
N GLU A 58 -32.62 22.63 13.27
CA GLU A 58 -31.60 22.27 12.27
C GLU A 58 -30.36 21.65 12.90
N ILE A 59 -29.90 22.20 14.03
CA ILE A 59 -28.69 21.72 14.71
C ILE A 59 -28.94 20.32 15.28
N LYS A 60 -30.13 20.09 15.83
CA LYS A 60 -30.52 18.79 16.37
C LYS A 60 -30.59 17.75 15.26
N ASP A 61 -31.19 18.09 14.12
CA ASP A 61 -31.38 17.14 13.04
C ASP A 61 -30.04 16.77 12.38
N ILE A 62 -29.11 17.74 12.25
CA ILE A 62 -27.72 17.49 11.80
C ILE A 62 -27.00 16.54 12.77
N LEU A 63 -27.14 16.74 14.08
CA LEU A 63 -26.52 15.89 15.10
C LEU A 63 -27.08 14.46 15.05
N ASP A 64 -28.40 14.30 14.88
CA ASP A 64 -29.03 12.99 14.72
C ASP A 64 -28.54 12.29 13.45
N ALA A 65 -28.36 13.01 12.33
CA ALA A 65 -27.79 12.44 11.12
C ALA A 65 -26.37 11.94 11.32
N ILE A 66 -25.53 12.65 12.07
CA ILE A 66 -24.17 12.19 12.43
C ILE A 66 -24.23 10.92 13.27
N VAL A 67 -25.10 10.88 14.28
CA VAL A 67 -25.26 9.70 15.16
C VAL A 67 -25.75 8.48 14.37
N ASP A 68 -26.64 8.69 13.41
CA ASP A 68 -27.20 7.65 12.52
C ASP A 68 -26.26 7.28 11.36
N GLY A 69 -25.11 7.96 11.19
CA GLY A 69 -24.18 7.75 10.07
C GLY A 69 -24.70 8.22 8.70
N LYS A 70 -25.70 9.10 8.69
CA LYS A 70 -26.23 9.77 7.49
C LYS A 70 -25.40 11.02 7.17
N ASP A 71 -25.45 11.46 5.92
CA ASP A 71 -24.76 12.67 5.49
C ASP A 71 -25.45 13.92 6.09
N PRO A 72 -24.78 14.70 6.96
CA PRO A 72 -25.39 15.85 7.62
C PRO A 72 -25.66 17.02 6.67
N SER A 73 -25.03 17.04 5.48
CA SER A 73 -25.24 18.08 4.47
C SER A 73 -26.60 18.02 3.79
N LEU A 74 -27.34 16.91 3.96
CA LEU A 74 -28.66 16.71 3.37
C LEU A 74 -29.81 17.11 4.31
N VAL A 75 -29.49 17.59 5.51
CA VAL A 75 -30.46 17.83 6.59
C VAL A 75 -30.95 19.28 6.63
N SER A 76 -30.13 20.21 6.16
CA SER A 76 -30.54 21.60 5.92
C SER A 76 -30.22 21.99 4.49
N GLU A 77 -31.10 22.78 3.87
CA GLU A 77 -30.84 23.46 2.59
C GLU A 77 -29.83 24.58 2.85
N SER A 78 -28.59 24.21 3.18
CA SER A 78 -27.47 25.14 3.13
C SER A 78 -27.30 25.51 1.66
N PRO A 79 -27.30 26.81 1.29
CA PRO A 79 -27.20 27.20 -0.11
C PRO A 79 -25.99 26.52 -0.75
N ALA A 80 -26.23 25.66 -1.73
CA ALA A 80 -25.15 25.00 -2.43
C ALA A 80 -24.32 26.07 -3.16
N ALA A 81 -23.01 25.90 -3.20
CA ALA A 81 -22.14 26.80 -3.96
C ALA A 81 -22.56 26.78 -5.44
N GLY A 82 -23.03 27.93 -5.95
CA GLY A 82 -23.50 28.09 -7.34
C GLY A 82 -25.01 28.26 -7.50
N GLU A 83 -25.79 28.24 -6.41
CA GLU A 83 -27.21 28.61 -6.42
C GLU A 83 -27.43 30.10 -6.12
N GLU A 84 -28.61 30.62 -6.45
CA GLU A 84 -28.94 32.05 -6.34
C GLU A 84 -28.83 32.61 -4.91
N SER A 85 -29.00 31.75 -3.89
CA SER A 85 -28.85 32.09 -2.47
C SER A 85 -27.45 31.77 -1.91
N GLY A 86 -26.54 31.25 -2.73
CA GLY A 86 -25.18 30.91 -2.33
C GLY A 86 -24.24 32.11 -2.38
N SER A 87 -23.22 32.13 -1.51
CA SER A 87 -22.18 33.17 -1.50
C SER A 87 -21.22 33.12 -2.70
N SER A 88 -21.36 32.12 -3.59
CA SER A 88 -20.58 32.00 -4.81
C SER A 88 -21.24 32.77 -5.96
N LEU A 89 -20.43 33.46 -6.78
CA LEU A 89 -20.91 34.10 -7.99
C LEU A 89 -21.61 33.08 -8.91
N THR A 90 -22.89 33.28 -9.20
CA THR A 90 -23.66 32.44 -10.13
C THR A 90 -23.45 32.82 -11.59
N ALA A 91 -22.91 34.02 -11.85
CA ALA A 91 -22.50 34.48 -13.17
C ALA A 91 -21.17 35.23 -13.05
N SER A 92 -20.08 34.58 -13.46
CA SER A 92 -18.77 35.21 -13.62
C SER A 92 -18.57 35.55 -15.10
N THR A 93 -18.28 36.80 -15.43
CA THR A 93 -17.67 37.14 -16.72
C THR A 93 -16.28 36.51 -16.75
N GLU A 94 -15.99 35.68 -17.75
CA GLU A 94 -14.70 35.02 -17.92
C GLU A 94 -13.58 36.07 -17.97
N ILE A 95 -12.66 36.01 -17.00
CA ILE A 95 -11.41 36.78 -17.09
C ILE A 95 -10.55 36.06 -18.12
N GLU A 96 -10.47 36.62 -19.34
CA GLU A 96 -9.53 36.14 -20.34
C GLU A 96 -8.10 36.25 -19.79
N ARG A 97 -7.48 35.09 -19.57
CA ARG A 97 -6.08 35.03 -19.19
C ARG A 97 -5.24 35.32 -20.43
N VAL A 98 -4.82 36.57 -20.61
CA VAL A 98 -3.98 37.04 -21.73
C VAL A 98 -2.52 36.55 -21.67
N GLY A 99 -2.19 35.62 -20.77
CA GLY A 99 -0.87 35.02 -20.63
C GLY A 99 -0.92 33.52 -20.87
N LYS A 100 0.06 32.97 -21.61
CA LYS A 100 0.18 31.52 -21.86
C LYS A 100 0.30 30.79 -20.51
N SER A 101 -0.78 30.15 -20.10
CA SER A 101 -0.80 29.35 -18.88
C SER A 101 -0.57 27.90 -19.19
N THR A 102 0.50 27.34 -18.64
CA THR A 102 0.69 25.89 -18.60
C THR A 102 0.15 25.39 -17.27
N ILE A 103 -1.15 25.08 -17.21
CA ILE A 103 -1.70 24.26 -16.12
C ILE A 103 -1.47 22.82 -16.59
N ALA A 104 -0.76 22.01 -15.80
CA ALA A 104 -0.65 20.58 -16.09
C ALA A 104 -2.05 19.98 -15.94
N LYS A 105 -2.74 19.79 -17.07
CA LYS A 105 -4.00 19.06 -17.14
C LYS A 105 -3.64 17.57 -17.19
N THR A 106 -3.96 16.82 -16.16
CA THR A 106 -4.02 15.38 -16.25
C THR A 106 -5.39 15.02 -16.80
N ASP A 107 -5.49 14.86 -18.12
CA ASP A 107 -6.68 14.22 -18.71
C ASP A 107 -6.69 12.76 -18.28
N PHE A 108 -7.64 12.40 -17.43
CA PHE A 108 -7.83 11.04 -16.96
C PHE A 108 -8.84 10.36 -17.88
N ASP A 109 -8.37 9.90 -19.03
CA ASP A 109 -9.17 9.12 -19.96
C ASP A 109 -9.24 7.66 -19.48
N THR A 110 -10.42 7.22 -19.07
CA THR A 110 -10.69 5.82 -18.69
C THR A 110 -11.24 4.99 -19.85
N ALA A 111 -11.28 5.55 -21.06
CA ALA A 111 -11.63 4.79 -22.25
C ALA A 111 -10.67 3.59 -22.39
N SER A 112 -11.24 2.43 -22.71
CA SER A 112 -10.44 1.24 -22.98
C SER A 112 -9.53 1.50 -24.18
N LEU A 113 -8.32 0.95 -24.19
CA LEU A 113 -7.32 1.24 -25.24
C LEU A 113 -7.82 0.86 -26.64
N GLU A 114 -8.79 -0.06 -26.73
CA GLU A 114 -9.52 -0.41 -27.94
C GLU A 114 -10.34 0.75 -28.52
N ALA A 115 -10.88 1.64 -27.68
CA ALA A 115 -11.61 2.83 -28.10
C ALA A 115 -10.68 3.89 -28.74
N LEU A 116 -9.39 3.84 -28.42
CA LEU A 116 -8.33 4.61 -29.08
C LEU A 116 -7.81 3.91 -30.35
N GLY A 117 -8.45 2.81 -30.77
CA GLY A 117 -8.07 2.05 -31.97
C GLY A 117 -6.85 1.17 -31.77
N LEU A 118 -6.36 0.99 -30.53
CA LEU A 118 -5.26 0.07 -30.25
C LEU A 118 -5.80 -1.36 -30.20
N SER A 119 -5.11 -2.26 -30.88
CA SER A 119 -5.34 -3.69 -30.72
C SER A 119 -4.94 -4.15 -29.31
N LYS A 120 -5.47 -5.30 -28.88
CA LYS A 120 -5.09 -5.95 -27.62
C LYS A 120 -3.57 -6.16 -27.51
N THR A 121 -2.90 -6.47 -28.62
CA THR A 121 -1.44 -6.60 -28.65
C THR A 121 -0.78 -5.27 -28.38
N GLN A 122 -1.22 -4.19 -29.04
CA GLN A 122 -0.65 -2.85 -28.84
C GLN A 122 -0.87 -2.32 -27.43
N SER A 123 -2.04 -2.57 -26.84
CA SER A 123 -2.33 -2.15 -25.47
C SER A 123 -1.46 -2.89 -24.44
N LEU A 124 -1.22 -4.19 -24.64
CA LEU A 124 -0.30 -4.98 -23.81
C LEU A 124 1.15 -4.51 -23.97
N THR A 125 1.61 -4.26 -25.19
CA THR A 125 2.96 -3.74 -25.45
C THR A 125 3.19 -2.39 -24.75
N LEU A 126 2.20 -1.51 -24.79
CA LEU A 126 2.29 -0.21 -24.12
C LEU A 126 2.31 -0.35 -22.59
N LEU A 127 1.52 -1.28 -22.04
CA LEU A 127 1.52 -1.58 -20.62
C LEU A 127 2.88 -2.11 -20.15
N ASP A 128 3.50 -3.00 -20.91
CA ASP A 128 4.81 -3.56 -20.58
C ASP A 128 5.90 -2.48 -20.64
N GLN A 129 5.86 -1.61 -21.66
CA GLN A 129 6.78 -0.46 -21.75
C GLN A 129 6.63 0.52 -20.57
N TYR A 130 5.39 0.77 -20.13
CA TYR A 130 5.13 1.62 -18.96
C TYR A 130 5.67 1.03 -17.66
N LYS A 131 5.51 -0.29 -17.44
CA LYS A 131 6.08 -0.98 -16.28
C LYS A 131 7.61 -0.89 -16.28
N PHE A 132 8.24 -1.15 -17.42
CA PHE A 132 9.68 -1.03 -17.58
C PHE A 132 10.20 0.37 -17.25
N TYR A 133 9.54 1.42 -17.74
CA TYR A 133 9.89 2.80 -17.39
C TYR A 133 9.74 3.07 -15.89
N LYS A 134 8.70 2.54 -15.25
CA LYS A 134 8.50 2.71 -13.81
C LYS A 134 9.63 2.06 -12.99
N GLU A 135 10.20 0.96 -13.48
CA GLU A 135 11.27 0.22 -12.82
C GLU A 135 12.66 0.80 -13.10
N THR A 136 12.89 1.27 -14.33
CA THR A 136 14.23 1.67 -14.80
C THR A 136 14.42 3.18 -14.98
N GLY A 137 13.34 3.95 -15.06
CA GLY A 137 13.35 5.36 -15.46
C GLY A 137 13.71 5.59 -16.93
N SER A 138 13.72 4.54 -17.77
CA SER A 138 14.11 4.61 -19.18
C SER A 138 12.99 4.15 -20.11
N PHE A 139 12.86 4.83 -21.26
CA PHE A 139 11.97 4.43 -22.35
C PHE A 139 12.70 3.63 -23.44
N GLU A 140 13.99 3.34 -23.25
CA GLU A 140 14.76 2.48 -24.15
C GLU A 140 14.02 1.15 -24.33
N ASN A 141 13.61 0.92 -25.56
CA ASN A 141 12.66 -0.11 -25.95
C ASN A 141 13.39 -1.44 -26.10
N PRO A 142 13.19 -2.45 -25.23
CA PRO A 142 13.95 -3.69 -25.31
C PRO A 142 13.38 -4.63 -26.39
N ILE A 143 12.44 -4.19 -27.24
CA ILE A 143 11.81 -5.02 -28.29
C ILE A 143 12.82 -5.51 -29.36
N ASN A 144 14.08 -5.05 -29.34
CA ASN A 144 15.16 -5.57 -30.22
C ASN A 144 16.28 -6.33 -29.48
N THR A 145 16.07 -6.65 -28.20
CA THR A 145 16.86 -7.63 -27.45
C THR A 145 15.84 -8.64 -26.97
N GLY A 146 15.92 -9.92 -27.37
CA GLY A 146 14.90 -10.94 -27.12
C GLY A 146 14.64 -11.32 -25.66
N ASN A 147 14.81 -10.40 -24.72
CA ASN A 147 14.76 -10.55 -23.28
C ASN A 147 13.93 -9.40 -22.66
N ILE A 148 12.62 -9.39 -22.93
CA ILE A 148 11.61 -8.54 -22.24
C ILE A 148 10.70 -9.34 -21.30
N ILE A 149 10.83 -10.66 -21.34
CA ILE A 149 10.23 -11.56 -20.38
C ILE A 149 11.40 -12.17 -19.63
N ASN A 150 11.45 -12.00 -18.31
CA ASN A 150 12.37 -12.77 -17.48
C ASN A 150 11.98 -14.24 -17.62
N GLN A 151 12.74 -14.97 -18.40
CA GLN A 151 12.54 -16.37 -18.71
C GLN A 151 13.13 -17.21 -17.59
N LYS A 152 12.26 -18.01 -16.98
CA LYS A 152 12.67 -18.98 -15.98
C LYS A 152 13.76 -19.93 -16.52
N VAL A 153 14.68 -20.30 -15.64
CA VAL A 153 15.69 -21.35 -15.86
C VAL A 153 15.10 -22.62 -16.48
N GLY A 154 15.80 -23.13 -17.50
CA GLY A 154 15.43 -24.32 -18.24
C GLY A 154 15.45 -25.60 -17.40
N PHE A 155 15.06 -26.71 -18.03
CA PHE A 155 15.09 -28.03 -17.39
C PHE A 155 16.51 -28.42 -17.01
N VAL A 156 16.62 -29.15 -15.89
CA VAL A 156 17.88 -29.79 -15.51
C VAL A 156 18.03 -31.04 -16.36
N VAL A 157 19.15 -31.15 -17.05
CA VAL A 157 19.54 -32.32 -17.85
C VAL A 157 20.85 -32.87 -17.33
N ASP A 158 21.11 -34.14 -17.61
CA ASP A 158 22.45 -34.70 -17.44
C ASP A 158 23.30 -34.32 -18.65
N SER A 159 24.41 -33.63 -18.38
CA SER A 159 25.36 -33.22 -19.42
C SER A 159 26.49 -34.23 -19.63
N ASN A 160 26.61 -35.23 -18.76
CA ASN A 160 27.49 -36.36 -18.98
C ASN A 160 26.76 -37.42 -19.82
N LEU A 161 27.45 -37.99 -20.80
CA LEU A 161 26.89 -38.97 -21.72
C LEU A 161 27.14 -40.42 -21.27
N ALA A 162 27.93 -40.62 -20.22
CA ALA A 162 28.13 -41.93 -19.62
C ALA A 162 26.91 -42.35 -18.78
N ASP A 163 26.72 -43.66 -18.62
CA ASP A 163 25.66 -44.17 -17.76
C ASP A 163 25.92 -43.75 -16.30
N ASN A 164 24.84 -43.42 -15.58
CA ASN A 164 24.85 -43.03 -14.16
C ASN A 164 25.04 -44.26 -13.27
N THR A 165 26.14 -44.97 -13.48
CA THR A 165 26.49 -46.20 -12.76
C THR A 165 27.66 -45.98 -11.83
N ILE A 166 27.60 -46.53 -10.62
CA ILE A 166 28.68 -46.45 -9.65
C ILE A 166 28.84 -47.76 -8.86
N SER A 167 30.07 -48.14 -8.55
CA SER A 167 30.34 -49.33 -7.73
C SER A 167 29.90 -49.07 -6.29
N GLU A 168 29.28 -50.06 -5.63
CA GLU A 168 29.02 -49.98 -4.18
C GLU A 168 30.30 -49.84 -3.35
N ASN A 169 31.44 -50.24 -3.93
CA ASN A 169 32.77 -50.12 -3.32
C ASN A 169 33.47 -48.79 -3.68
N ALA A 170 32.76 -47.83 -4.29
CA ALA A 170 33.30 -46.51 -4.60
C ALA A 170 33.78 -45.80 -3.33
N ALA A 171 34.90 -45.09 -3.45
CA ALA A 171 35.42 -44.28 -2.38
C ALA A 171 34.60 -42.98 -2.25
N ILE A 172 34.58 -42.41 -1.04
CA ILE A 172 34.05 -41.06 -0.83
C ILE A 172 34.83 -40.08 -1.71
N GLY A 173 34.11 -39.29 -2.49
CA GLY A 173 34.64 -38.34 -3.47
C GLY A 173 34.63 -38.85 -4.92
N ASP A 174 34.37 -40.15 -5.15
CA ASP A 174 34.25 -40.69 -6.51
C ASP A 174 33.05 -40.05 -7.24
N VAL A 175 33.24 -39.79 -8.54
CA VAL A 175 32.21 -39.20 -9.41
C VAL A 175 31.24 -40.26 -9.89
N VAL A 176 29.94 -39.94 -9.89
CA VAL A 176 28.86 -40.87 -10.25
C VAL A 176 28.58 -40.90 -11.77
N ASN A 177 29.36 -40.14 -12.54
CA ASN A 177 29.12 -39.82 -13.94
C ASN A 177 27.82 -39.06 -14.22
N LEU A 178 27.19 -38.48 -13.21
CA LEU A 178 26.05 -37.58 -13.34
C LEU A 178 26.53 -36.13 -13.21
N THR A 179 26.22 -35.28 -14.20
CA THR A 179 26.51 -33.84 -14.14
C THR A 179 25.27 -33.03 -14.49
N GLY A 180 24.60 -32.51 -13.46
CA GLY A 180 23.41 -31.67 -13.61
C GLY A 180 23.74 -30.37 -14.33
N LEU A 181 22.99 -30.06 -15.38
CA LEU A 181 23.13 -28.84 -16.16
C LEU A 181 21.77 -28.23 -16.43
N ALA A 182 21.63 -26.93 -16.18
CA ALA A 182 20.51 -26.13 -16.66
C ALA A 182 21.05 -24.82 -17.23
N THR A 183 20.32 -24.26 -18.20
CA THR A 183 20.65 -22.97 -18.81
C THR A 183 19.48 -22.03 -18.59
N ASP A 184 19.80 -20.81 -18.18
CA ASP A 184 18.85 -19.72 -18.16
C ASP A 184 18.86 -19.01 -19.52
N PRO A 185 17.72 -18.89 -20.23
CA PRO A 185 17.66 -18.23 -21.54
C PRO A 185 18.12 -16.77 -21.53
N ASP A 186 18.07 -16.11 -20.37
CA ASP A 186 18.44 -14.71 -20.22
C ASP A 186 19.94 -14.54 -19.93
N GLY A 187 20.67 -15.65 -19.78
CA GLY A 187 22.10 -15.69 -19.52
C GLY A 187 22.47 -15.52 -18.04
N ASP A 188 21.48 -15.62 -17.16
CA ASP A 188 21.68 -15.61 -15.71
C ASP A 188 22.53 -16.79 -15.22
N ALA A 189 23.22 -16.59 -14.10
CA ALA A 189 24.08 -17.62 -13.53
C ALA A 189 23.24 -18.67 -12.81
N VAL A 190 23.53 -19.95 -13.08
CA VAL A 190 22.80 -21.09 -12.49
C VAL A 190 23.70 -21.79 -11.46
N SER A 191 23.13 -22.08 -10.29
CA SER A 191 23.74 -22.86 -9.22
C SER A 191 22.95 -24.13 -8.94
N TYR A 192 23.61 -25.15 -8.39
CA TYR A 192 23.03 -26.48 -8.20
C TYR A 192 23.03 -26.92 -6.73
N SER A 193 21.98 -27.63 -6.34
CA SER A 193 21.90 -28.33 -5.05
C SER A 193 21.11 -29.63 -5.19
N LEU A 194 21.30 -30.57 -4.28
CA LEU A 194 20.39 -31.71 -4.14
C LEU A 194 19.14 -31.30 -3.36
N SER A 195 18.07 -32.08 -3.44
CA SER A 195 16.88 -31.85 -2.61
C SER A 195 17.21 -31.98 -1.12
N PRO A 196 16.43 -31.34 -0.22
CA PRO A 196 16.62 -31.50 1.22
C PRO A 196 16.55 -32.97 1.69
N ALA A 197 15.77 -33.81 1.01
CA ALA A 197 15.67 -35.24 1.32
C ALA A 197 16.96 -35.98 0.96
N ASP A 198 17.53 -35.71 -0.21
CA ASP A 198 18.78 -36.33 -0.67
C ASP A 198 19.99 -35.87 0.16
N ILE A 199 20.02 -34.59 0.53
CA ILE A 199 21.01 -34.05 1.47
C ILE A 199 20.92 -34.77 2.82
N ALA A 200 19.70 -35.00 3.33
CA ALA A 200 19.49 -35.70 4.59
C ALA A 200 19.84 -37.19 4.52
N ALA A 201 19.68 -37.82 3.35
CA ALA A 201 20.12 -39.20 3.12
C ALA A 201 21.65 -39.34 3.16
N GLY A 202 22.38 -38.29 2.78
CA GLY A 202 23.83 -38.21 2.98
C GLY A 202 24.66 -39.20 2.16
N LEU A 203 24.12 -39.68 1.04
CA LEU A 203 24.80 -40.63 0.14
C LEU A 203 25.59 -39.91 -0.98
N PHE A 204 25.05 -38.79 -1.46
CA PHE A 204 25.61 -38.03 -2.59
C PHE A 204 25.73 -36.55 -2.25
N ALA A 205 26.69 -35.89 -2.91
CA ALA A 205 26.84 -34.44 -2.93
C ALA A 205 26.88 -33.94 -4.37
N ILE A 206 26.61 -32.65 -4.55
CA ILE A 206 26.72 -31.98 -5.85
C ILE A 206 27.57 -30.72 -5.68
N ASP A 207 28.50 -30.49 -6.62
CA ASP A 207 29.22 -29.24 -6.68
C ASP A 207 28.31 -28.12 -7.21
N ALA A 208 28.16 -27.05 -6.43
CA ALA A 208 27.17 -26.01 -6.70
C ALA A 208 27.42 -25.19 -7.97
N THR A 209 28.63 -25.25 -8.54
CA THR A 209 29.00 -24.48 -9.75
C THR A 209 29.07 -25.36 -10.99
N THR A 210 29.64 -26.56 -10.85
CA THR A 210 29.88 -27.48 -11.98
C THR A 210 28.76 -28.49 -12.17
N GLY A 211 27.92 -28.71 -11.16
CA GLY A 211 26.83 -29.69 -11.20
C GLY A 211 27.28 -31.15 -11.11
N VAL A 212 28.57 -31.41 -10.88
CA VAL A 212 29.13 -32.76 -10.78
C VAL A 212 28.67 -33.41 -9.48
N VAL A 213 28.13 -34.63 -9.58
CA VAL A 213 27.67 -35.43 -8.45
C VAL A 213 28.76 -36.40 -7.99
N THR A 214 29.00 -36.45 -6.68
CA THR A 214 30.00 -37.32 -6.03
C THR A 214 29.39 -38.13 -4.89
N VAL A 215 30.04 -39.24 -4.56
CA VAL A 215 29.68 -40.10 -3.41
C VAL A 215 30.20 -39.48 -2.11
N ILE A 216 29.37 -39.39 -1.08
CA ILE A 216 29.76 -38.95 0.27
C ILE A 216 29.34 -39.92 1.40
N GLY A 217 28.58 -40.96 1.07
CA GLY A 217 28.17 -42.01 1.98
C GLY A 217 28.44 -43.40 1.41
N ASN A 218 28.32 -44.43 2.24
CA ASN A 218 28.47 -45.81 1.82
C ASN A 218 27.24 -46.28 1.03
N LEU A 219 27.49 -46.88 -0.11
CA LEU A 219 26.47 -47.54 -0.93
C LEU A 219 26.41 -49.02 -0.58
N ASP A 220 25.24 -49.62 -0.74
CA ASP A 220 24.98 -51.04 -0.49
C ASP A 220 23.97 -51.52 -1.54
N HIS A 221 24.46 -52.25 -2.53
CA HIS A 221 23.65 -52.68 -3.67
C HIS A 221 22.63 -53.76 -3.28
N ASP A 222 22.91 -54.57 -2.26
CA ASP A 222 21.98 -55.60 -1.76
C ASP A 222 20.79 -54.95 -1.01
N THR A 223 21.03 -53.82 -0.34
CA THR A 223 19.99 -53.04 0.34
C THR A 223 19.22 -52.13 -0.62
N ALA A 224 19.92 -51.40 -1.49
CA ALA A 224 19.36 -50.44 -2.42
C ALA A 224 20.13 -50.45 -3.75
N PRO A 225 19.68 -51.24 -4.75
CA PRO A 225 20.37 -51.36 -6.04
C PRO A 225 20.21 -50.12 -6.94
N SER A 226 19.48 -49.10 -6.49
CA SER A 226 19.32 -47.85 -7.24
C SER A 226 18.95 -46.71 -6.30
N HIS A 227 19.45 -45.52 -6.61
CA HIS A 227 19.15 -44.28 -5.90
C HIS A 227 18.60 -43.24 -6.88
N SER A 228 17.38 -42.77 -6.66
CA SER A 228 16.84 -41.60 -7.36
C SER A 228 17.18 -40.35 -6.56
N ILE A 229 17.84 -39.39 -7.18
CA ILE A 229 18.15 -38.08 -6.58
C ILE A 229 17.49 -36.96 -7.38
N ASP A 230 17.13 -35.88 -6.69
CA ASP A 230 16.59 -34.67 -7.28
C ASP A 230 17.64 -33.56 -7.28
N ILE A 231 18.08 -33.15 -8.48
CA ILE A 231 18.96 -31.98 -8.67
C ILE A 231 18.10 -30.74 -8.88
N ILE A 232 18.33 -29.71 -8.06
CA ILE A 232 17.69 -28.40 -8.14
C ILE A 232 18.68 -27.41 -8.73
N ALA A 233 18.32 -26.82 -9.86
CA ALA A 233 18.99 -25.66 -10.44
C ALA A 233 18.29 -24.37 -10.00
N THR A 234 19.07 -23.40 -9.53
CA THR A 234 18.59 -22.07 -9.11
C THR A 234 19.34 -21.00 -9.90
N SER A 235 18.60 -20.19 -10.65
CA SER A 235 19.12 -19.05 -11.41
C SER A 235 19.18 -17.80 -10.53
N THR A 236 20.04 -16.83 -10.89
CA THR A 236 20.22 -15.57 -10.15
C THR A 236 18.98 -14.68 -10.14
N ASP A 237 18.04 -14.90 -11.08
CA ASP A 237 16.73 -14.27 -11.12
C ASP A 237 15.74 -14.84 -10.06
N GLY A 238 16.15 -15.90 -9.34
CA GLY A 238 15.36 -16.58 -8.32
C GLY A 238 14.46 -17.71 -8.86
N SER A 239 14.47 -17.95 -10.16
CA SER A 239 13.74 -19.05 -10.77
C SER A 239 14.46 -20.38 -10.53
N THR A 240 13.68 -21.47 -10.39
CA THR A 240 14.22 -22.79 -10.04
C THR A 240 13.69 -23.90 -10.93
N SER A 241 14.49 -24.91 -11.23
CA SER A 241 14.05 -26.13 -11.90
C SER A 241 14.58 -27.37 -11.18
N THR A 242 13.82 -28.46 -11.21
CA THR A 242 14.22 -29.74 -10.62
C THR A 242 14.25 -30.82 -11.69
N GLY A 243 15.26 -31.69 -11.65
CA GLY A 243 15.34 -32.91 -12.46
C GLY A 243 15.66 -34.12 -11.57
N ALA A 244 14.95 -35.22 -11.82
CA ALA A 244 15.16 -36.48 -11.13
C ALA A 244 16.07 -37.41 -11.94
N PHE A 245 17.09 -37.99 -11.31
CA PHE A 245 18.08 -38.84 -11.95
C PHE A 245 18.28 -40.12 -11.16
N ASN A 246 18.32 -41.25 -11.85
CA ASN A 246 18.60 -42.55 -11.24
C ASN A 246 20.08 -42.88 -11.35
N ILE A 247 20.64 -43.35 -10.25
CA ILE A 247 21.98 -43.89 -10.11
C ILE A 247 21.85 -45.37 -9.79
N THR A 248 22.62 -46.22 -10.46
CA THR A 248 22.59 -47.69 -10.27
C THR A 248 23.95 -48.28 -9.96
#